data_AF-A0A1X0ZMT7-F1
#
_entry.id   AF-A0A1X0ZMT7-F1
#
_cell.length_a   1.000
_cell.length_b   1.000
_cell.length_c   1.000
_cell.angle_alpha   90.00
_cell.angle_beta   90.00
_cell.angle_gamma   90.00
#
_symmetry.space_group_name_H-M   'P 1'
#
loop_
_entity.id
_entity.type
_entity.pdbx_description
1 polymer ?
#
loop_
_entity_poly.entity_id
_entity_poly.type
_entity_poly.pdbx_seq_one_letter_code
_entity_poly.pdbx_strand_id
1 'polypeptide(L)'
;MSLRHISREKVSEQIVRSRLQHIQSASADLPDNDAELQVYQELLGSVDDELRGRSQEISTLRDEINSLTTENGRLLSLMAGYGHSTHEASVDVDLVRLRTAVLAQLGNTSSLVQSLEFVQGLFPERVDVLDSAFKSAQESDDARFKFCRKAGDLLLVLVTNYWEVLAGGGPDQTAKDCFGAQAYSANESGLSSRGRAERTFLYRGEPVFMDKHLKIGGKDSLATTLRIHFEWFSGDRKIVIGHCGRHLRF
;
A
#
# COMPACT_ATOMS: atom_id res chain seq x y z
N MET A 1 -27.52 -13.90 29.64
CA MET A 1 -28.13 -12.90 30.52
C MET A 1 -27.63 -11.53 30.09
N SER A 2 -28.47 -10.74 29.42
CA SER A 2 -28.09 -9.42 28.89
C SER A 2 -28.58 -8.35 29.86
N LEU A 3 -27.63 -7.67 30.52
CA LEU A 3 -27.91 -6.50 31.34
C LEU A 3 -28.38 -5.39 30.39
N ARG A 4 -29.69 -5.15 30.36
CA ARG A 4 -30.29 -4.06 29.59
C ARG A 4 -29.74 -2.74 30.12
N HIS A 5 -28.83 -2.13 29.37
CA HIS A 5 -28.38 -0.76 29.57
C HIS A 5 -29.59 0.17 29.41
N ILE A 6 -30.21 0.58 30.51
CA ILE A 6 -31.17 1.67 30.51
C ILE A 6 -30.32 2.93 30.35
N SER A 7 -30.42 3.62 29.21
CA SER A 7 -29.66 4.85 28.98
C SER A 7 -30.04 5.88 30.06
N ARG A 8 -29.06 6.66 30.54
CA ARG A 8 -29.28 7.68 31.59
C ARG A 8 -30.41 8.65 31.19
N GLU A 9 -30.56 8.91 29.90
CA GLU A 9 -31.67 9.70 29.33
C GLU A 9 -33.04 9.09 29.60
N LYS A 10 -33.21 7.77 29.45
CA LYS A 10 -34.50 7.11 29.73
C LYS A 10 -34.83 7.11 31.22
N VAL A 11 -33.81 7.04 32.08
CA VAL A 11 -33.99 7.15 33.53
C VAL A 11 -34.43 8.58 33.91
N SER A 12 -33.76 9.60 33.37
CA SER A 12 -34.12 11.00 33.60
C SER A 12 -35.52 11.33 33.06
N GLU A 13 -35.87 10.84 31.87
CA GLU A 13 -37.20 11.03 31.28
C GLU A 13 -38.30 10.36 32.12
N GLN A 14 -38.04 9.17 32.68
CA GLN A 14 -38.98 8.49 33.58
C GLN A 14 -39.16 9.23 34.91
N ILE A 15 -38.08 9.78 35.47
CA ILE A 15 -38.15 10.56 36.71
C ILE A 15 -38.99 11.82 36.49
N VAL A 16 -38.75 12.56 35.40
CA VAL A 16 -39.53 13.76 35.05
C VAL A 16 -41.00 13.41 34.82
N ARG A 17 -41.31 12.35 34.08
CA ARG A 17 -42.71 11.90 33.86
C ARG A 17 -43.42 11.48 35.15
N SER A 18 -42.74 10.75 36.04
CA SER A 18 -43.32 10.33 37.31
C SER A 18 -43.62 11.51 38.23
N ARG A 19 -42.76 12.54 38.24
CA ARG A 19 -42.95 13.77 39.03
C ARG A 19 -44.06 14.64 38.45
N LEU A 20 -44.16 14.76 37.12
CA LEU A 20 -45.28 15.43 36.44
C LEU A 20 -46.64 14.79 36.74
N GLN A 21 -46.71 13.45 36.77
CA GLN A 21 -47.94 12.75 37.16
C GLN A 21 -48.29 13.00 38.63
N HIS A 22 -47.29 13.12 39.50
CA HIS A 22 -47.53 13.40 40.91
C HIS A 22 -48.09 14.82 41.13
N ILE A 23 -47.59 15.81 40.39
CA ILE A 23 -48.08 17.20 40.39
C ILE A 23 -49.53 17.28 39.90
N GLN A 24 -49.86 16.58 38.80
CA GLN A 24 -51.23 16.52 38.28
C GLN A 24 -52.24 15.89 39.26
N SER A 25 -51.78 15.00 40.14
CA SER A 25 -52.62 14.38 41.17
C SER A 25 -52.78 15.23 42.44
N ALA A 26 -51.81 16.11 42.72
CA ALA A 26 -51.78 16.96 43.91
C ALA A 26 -52.57 18.28 43.73
N SER A 27 -52.76 18.74 42.49
CA SER A 27 -53.44 20.00 42.17
C SER A 27 -54.96 20.03 42.41
N ALA A 28 -55.54 19.00 43.04
CA ALA A 28 -56.98 18.83 43.14
C ALA A 28 -57.63 19.50 44.37
N ASP A 29 -56.91 19.79 45.46
CA ASP A 29 -57.53 20.39 46.67
C ASP A 29 -56.59 21.34 47.47
N LEU A 30 -56.79 22.65 47.27
CA LEU A 30 -56.41 23.83 48.11
C LEU A 30 -54.91 24.22 48.24
N PRO A 31 -54.63 25.47 48.68
CA PRO A 31 -54.03 26.59 47.93
C PRO A 31 -52.49 26.58 47.94
N ASP A 32 -51.85 26.33 46.78
CA ASP A 32 -50.50 25.72 46.78
C ASP A 32 -49.44 26.41 45.90
N ASN A 33 -49.43 27.76 45.90
CA ASN A 33 -48.45 28.52 45.10
C ASN A 33 -46.99 28.25 45.53
N ASP A 34 -46.73 27.98 46.82
CA ASP A 34 -45.38 27.76 47.34
C ASP A 34 -44.84 26.36 47.00
N ALA A 35 -45.66 25.30 47.01
CA ALA A 35 -45.20 23.97 46.64
C ALA A 35 -44.95 23.84 45.13
N GLU A 36 -45.80 24.45 44.29
CA GLU A 36 -45.53 24.56 42.85
C GLU A 36 -44.22 25.33 42.60
N LEU A 37 -44.00 26.46 43.29
CA LEU A 37 -42.75 27.22 43.18
C LEU A 37 -41.53 26.38 43.56
N GLN A 38 -41.63 25.59 44.63
CA GLN A 38 -40.56 24.75 45.13
C GLN A 38 -40.18 23.65 44.13
N VAL A 39 -41.18 23.07 43.45
CA VAL A 39 -40.98 22.08 42.38
C VAL A 39 -40.32 22.72 41.16
N TYR A 40 -40.73 23.93 40.75
CA TYR A 40 -40.07 24.65 39.66
C TYR A 40 -38.62 24.99 39.99
N GLN A 41 -38.33 25.39 41.23
CA GLN A 41 -36.97 25.66 41.70
C GLN A 41 -36.08 24.41 41.68
N GLU A 42 -36.60 23.25 42.10
CA GLU A 42 -35.87 21.99 42.05
C GLU A 42 -35.60 21.55 40.59
N LEU A 43 -36.58 21.73 39.70
CA LEU A 43 -36.42 21.42 38.28
C LEU A 43 -35.36 22.32 37.62
N LEU A 44 -35.41 23.62 37.87
CA LEU A 44 -34.39 24.57 37.38
C LEU A 44 -33.00 24.22 37.89
N GLY A 45 -32.88 23.84 39.17
CA GLY A 45 -31.61 23.37 39.74
C GLY A 45 -31.06 22.12 39.04
N SER A 46 -31.93 21.15 38.74
CA SER A 46 -31.52 19.93 38.05
C SER A 46 -31.05 20.17 36.61
N VAL A 47 -31.69 21.11 35.90
CA VAL A 47 -31.31 21.49 34.54
C VAL A 47 -29.99 22.27 34.54
N ASP A 48 -29.78 23.15 35.52
CA ASP A 48 -28.52 23.87 35.69
C ASP A 48 -27.35 22.92 35.96
N ASP A 49 -27.55 21.89 36.79
CA ASP A 49 -26.53 20.87 37.04
C ASP A 49 -26.22 20.04 35.78
N GLU A 50 -27.23 19.68 34.99
CA GLU A 50 -27.03 18.97 33.72
C GLU A 50 -26.31 19.86 32.69
N LEU A 51 -26.66 21.14 32.59
CA LEU A 51 -25.99 22.10 31.72
C LEU A 51 -24.53 22.30 32.12
N ARG A 52 -24.22 22.33 33.42
CA ARG A 52 -22.82 22.37 33.92
C ARG A 52 -22.07 21.10 33.54
N GLY A 53 -22.69 19.93 33.73
CA GLY A 53 -22.10 18.65 33.36
C GLY A 53 -21.75 18.57 31.87
N ARG A 54 -22.69 18.93 31.00
CA ARG A 54 -22.47 18.98 29.53
C ARG A 54 -21.44 20.03 29.13
N SER A 55 -21.43 21.20 29.78
CA SER A 55 -20.44 22.25 29.51
C SER A 55 -19.03 21.79 29.86
N GLN A 56 -18.87 21.05 30.96
CA GLN A 56 -17.61 20.46 31.36
C GLN A 56 -17.16 19.38 30.35
N GLU A 57 -18.07 18.52 29.91
CA GLU A 57 -17.79 17.48 28.90
C GLU A 57 -17.38 18.08 27.54
N ILE A 58 -18.05 19.15 27.11
CA ILE A 58 -17.67 19.91 25.91
C ILE A 58 -16.27 20.50 26.07
N SER A 59 -15.91 21.01 27.25
CA SER A 59 -14.57 21.53 27.51
C SER A 59 -13.53 20.43 27.38
N THR A 60 -13.76 19.27 28.01
CA THR A 60 -12.81 18.15 27.96
C THR A 60 -12.62 17.61 26.55
N LEU A 61 -13.70 17.47 25.77
CA LEU A 61 -13.62 17.01 24.38
C LEU A 61 -12.91 18.03 23.49
N ARG A 62 -13.07 19.34 23.74
CA ARG A 62 -12.34 20.39 23.03
C ARG A 62 -10.84 20.33 23.33
N ASP A 63 -10.47 20.09 24.58
CA ASP A 63 -9.07 19.94 24.98
C ASP A 63 -8.45 18.68 24.35
N GLU A 64 -9.19 17.59 24.28
CA GLU A 64 -8.78 16.35 23.60
C GLU A 64 -8.60 16.56 22.08
N ILE A 65 -9.56 17.23 21.42
CA ILE A 65 -9.45 17.60 20.00
C ILE A 65 -8.22 18.48 19.77
N ASN A 66 -7.96 19.46 20.63
CA ASN A 66 -6.79 20.32 20.50
C ASN A 66 -5.49 19.53 20.68
N SER A 67 -5.44 18.61 21.65
CA SER A 67 -4.28 17.74 21.88
C SER A 67 -4.02 16.82 20.69
N LEU A 68 -5.05 16.13 20.18
CA LEU A 68 -4.97 15.25 19.02
C LEU A 68 -4.62 16.02 17.74
N THR A 69 -5.16 17.23 17.55
CA THR A 69 -4.82 18.09 16.41
C THR A 69 -3.36 18.53 16.47
N THR A 70 -2.86 18.85 17.67
CA THR A 70 -1.44 19.20 17.88
C THR A 70 -0.53 18.01 17.61
N GLU A 71 -0.89 16.82 18.10
CA GLU A 71 -0.11 15.60 17.88
C GLU A 71 -0.15 15.16 16.41
N ASN A 72 -1.30 15.27 15.74
CA ASN A 72 -1.40 15.07 14.29
C ASN A 72 -0.54 16.08 13.53
N GLY A 73 -0.54 17.36 13.92
CA GLY A 73 0.35 18.37 13.33
C GLY A 73 1.83 18.04 13.52
N ARG A 74 2.19 17.52 14.70
CA ARG A 74 3.56 17.07 15.02
C ARG A 74 3.96 15.85 14.20
N LEU A 75 3.09 14.84 14.10
CA LEU A 75 3.30 13.65 13.28
C LEU A 75 3.37 13.99 11.79
N LEU A 76 2.48 14.86 11.29
CA LEU A 76 2.52 15.38 9.93
C LEU A 76 3.80 16.16 9.65
N SER A 77 4.30 16.94 10.61
CA SER A 77 5.57 17.66 10.47
C SER A 77 6.78 16.72 10.47
N LEU A 78 6.75 15.67 11.30
CA LEU A 78 7.76 14.59 11.26
C LEU A 78 7.70 13.83 9.93
N MET A 79 6.50 13.50 9.44
CA MET A 79 6.29 12.85 8.15
C MET A 79 6.69 13.74 6.98
N ALA A 80 6.44 15.06 7.05
CA ALA A 80 6.91 16.02 6.06
C ALA A 80 8.44 16.11 6.05
N GLY A 81 9.07 16.08 7.25
CA GLY A 81 10.53 16.01 7.40
C GLY A 81 11.15 14.70 6.92
N TYR A 82 10.39 13.59 6.91
CA TYR A 82 10.84 12.28 6.42
C TYR A 82 10.34 11.92 5.01
N GLY A 83 9.38 12.65 4.40
CA GLY A 83 8.83 12.24 3.10
C GLY A 83 7.62 12.98 2.51
N HIS A 84 7.39 14.27 2.75
CA HIS A 84 6.18 14.93 2.20
C HIS A 84 6.32 16.40 1.81
N SER A 85 7.06 16.64 0.74
CA SER A 85 6.70 17.66 -0.27
C SER A 85 6.29 17.00 -1.60
N THR A 86 6.07 15.69 -1.61
CA THR A 86 6.05 14.88 -2.84
C THR A 86 4.77 14.12 -3.12
N HIS A 87 3.83 13.88 -2.19
CA HIS A 87 2.91 12.75 -2.37
C HIS A 87 1.74 12.97 -3.34
N GLU A 88 1.05 14.11 -3.32
CA GLU A 88 0.01 14.42 -4.34
C GLU A 88 0.62 14.60 -5.73
N ALA A 89 1.79 15.26 -5.82
CA ALA A 89 2.54 15.35 -7.06
C ALA A 89 3.10 13.98 -7.51
N SER A 90 3.46 13.09 -6.57
CA SER A 90 4.06 11.78 -6.89
C SER A 90 3.04 10.80 -7.44
N VAL A 91 1.79 10.81 -6.94
CA VAL A 91 0.74 9.94 -7.48
C VAL A 91 0.43 10.35 -8.92
N ASP A 92 0.36 11.66 -9.20
CA ASP A 92 0.16 12.15 -10.57
C ASP A 92 1.38 11.81 -11.46
N VAL A 93 2.61 11.99 -10.95
CA VAL A 93 3.84 11.64 -11.67
C VAL A 93 3.92 10.13 -11.95
N ASP A 94 3.59 9.26 -11.00
CA ASP A 94 3.65 7.80 -11.17
C ASP A 94 2.55 7.30 -12.12
N LEU A 95 1.34 7.88 -12.05
CA LEU A 95 0.27 7.60 -13.02
C LEU A 95 0.65 8.07 -14.43
N VAL A 96 1.28 9.24 -14.57
CA VAL A 96 1.77 9.75 -15.86
C VAL A 96 2.89 8.85 -16.40
N ARG A 97 3.81 8.38 -15.55
CA ARG A 97 4.87 7.42 -15.92
C ARG A 97 4.26 6.11 -16.39
N LEU A 98 3.34 5.52 -15.61
CA LEU A 98 2.66 4.28 -15.98
C LEU A 98 1.88 4.44 -17.28
N ARG A 99 1.09 5.51 -17.43
CA ARG A 99 0.36 5.81 -18.67
C ARG A 99 1.30 5.89 -19.87
N THR A 100 2.44 6.57 -19.72
CA THR A 100 3.45 6.70 -20.78
C THR A 100 4.03 5.33 -21.14
N ALA A 101 4.38 4.52 -20.14
CA ALA A 101 4.88 3.17 -20.33
C ALA A 101 3.84 2.26 -21.04
N VAL A 102 2.57 2.32 -20.64
CA VAL A 102 1.47 1.58 -21.29
C VAL A 102 1.32 1.98 -22.76
N LEU A 103 1.28 3.29 -23.05
CA LEU A 103 1.17 3.77 -24.44
C LEU A 103 2.37 3.35 -25.29
N ALA A 104 3.58 3.43 -24.74
CA ALA A 104 4.80 3.00 -25.43
C ALA A 104 4.81 1.49 -25.68
N GLN A 105 4.33 0.69 -24.72
CA GLN A 105 4.22 -0.77 -24.87
C GLN A 105 3.19 -1.15 -25.94
N LEU A 106 2.02 -0.49 -25.97
CA LEU A 106 0.99 -0.70 -26.99
C LEU A 106 1.42 -0.23 -28.38
N GLY A 107 2.09 0.93 -28.46
CA GLY A 107 2.69 1.46 -29.69
C GLY A 107 3.94 0.69 -30.13
N ASN A 108 4.42 -0.22 -29.28
CA ASN A 108 5.70 -0.92 -29.36
C ASN A 108 6.91 -0.08 -29.77
N THR A 109 7.00 1.06 -29.09
CA THR A 109 8.14 1.98 -29.05
C THR A 109 8.77 2.02 -27.65
N SER A 110 8.42 1.09 -26.76
CA SER A 110 8.90 1.04 -25.39
C SER A 110 10.40 0.80 -25.29
N SER A 111 11.03 1.49 -24.33
CA SER A 111 12.38 1.19 -23.86
C SER A 111 12.36 0.04 -22.84
N LEU A 112 13.51 -0.49 -22.43
CA LEU A 112 13.60 -1.49 -21.35
C LEU A 112 13.15 -0.91 -20.02
N VAL A 113 13.54 0.32 -19.69
CA VAL A 113 13.06 1.02 -18.49
C VAL A 113 11.53 1.11 -18.48
N GLN A 114 10.94 1.57 -19.59
CA GLN A 114 9.49 1.65 -19.72
C GLN A 114 8.82 0.27 -19.64
N SER A 115 9.47 -0.78 -20.14
CA SER A 115 8.95 -2.15 -20.04
C SER A 115 8.94 -2.64 -18.58
N LEU A 116 9.94 -2.26 -17.78
CA LEU A 116 9.98 -2.54 -16.34
C LEU A 116 8.93 -1.73 -15.56
N GLU A 117 8.81 -0.43 -15.85
CA GLU A 117 7.77 0.44 -15.27
C GLU A 117 6.36 -0.10 -15.58
N PHE A 118 6.15 -0.56 -16.81
CA PHE A 118 4.89 -1.14 -17.26
C PHE A 118 4.52 -2.38 -16.43
N VAL A 119 5.42 -3.36 -16.28
CA VAL A 119 5.10 -4.57 -15.52
C VAL A 119 4.97 -4.32 -14.03
N GLN A 120 5.82 -3.45 -13.46
CA GLN A 120 5.75 -3.11 -12.03
C GLN A 120 4.48 -2.34 -11.69
N GLY A 121 4.06 -1.41 -12.55
CA GLY A 121 2.87 -0.59 -12.30
C GLY A 121 1.56 -1.34 -12.55
N LEU A 122 1.52 -2.29 -13.50
CA LEU A 122 0.31 -3.08 -13.77
C LEU A 122 0.17 -4.33 -12.89
N PHE A 123 1.28 -4.89 -12.41
CA PHE A 123 1.28 -6.11 -11.59
C PHE A 123 2.08 -5.94 -10.28
N PRO A 124 1.84 -4.86 -9.48
CA PRO A 124 2.60 -4.58 -8.26
C PRO A 124 2.48 -5.68 -7.20
N GLU A 125 1.42 -6.49 -7.26
CA GLU A 125 1.21 -7.65 -6.39
C GLU A 125 2.05 -8.87 -6.80
N ARG A 126 2.55 -8.92 -8.04
CA ARG A 126 3.27 -10.08 -8.60
C ARG A 126 4.76 -9.87 -8.76
N VAL A 127 5.20 -8.63 -8.97
CA VAL A 127 6.60 -8.33 -9.27
C VAL A 127 7.13 -7.14 -8.48
N ASP A 128 8.36 -7.28 -7.96
CA ASP A 128 9.16 -6.17 -7.46
C ASP A 128 10.38 -6.00 -8.38
N VAL A 129 10.63 -4.78 -8.87
CA VAL A 129 11.79 -4.46 -9.71
C VAL A 129 12.78 -3.65 -8.88
N LEU A 130 14.02 -4.14 -8.75
CA LEU A 130 15.05 -3.46 -7.97
C LEU A 130 15.66 -2.28 -8.74
N ASP A 131 16.19 -1.29 -8.01
CA ASP A 131 16.92 -0.16 -8.60
C ASP A 131 18.07 -0.60 -9.51
N SER A 132 18.73 -1.71 -9.17
CA SER A 132 19.79 -2.30 -9.99
C SER A 132 19.28 -2.74 -11.37
N ALA A 133 18.05 -3.27 -11.44
CA ALA A 133 17.44 -3.64 -12.70
C ALA A 133 17.15 -2.41 -13.56
N PHE A 134 16.57 -1.35 -12.98
CA PHE A 134 16.35 -0.08 -13.67
C PHE A 134 17.65 0.55 -14.20
N LYS A 135 18.71 0.57 -13.37
CA LYS A 135 20.02 1.07 -13.80
C LYS A 135 20.57 0.28 -14.99
N SER A 136 20.54 -1.04 -14.93
CA SER A 136 21.02 -1.89 -16.03
C SER A 136 20.18 -1.80 -17.30
N ALA A 137 18.88 -1.53 -17.17
CA ALA A 137 17.97 -1.29 -18.28
C ALA A 137 18.30 0.04 -18.95
N GLN A 138 18.51 1.10 -18.16
CA GLN A 138 18.90 2.41 -18.67
C GLN A 138 20.22 2.34 -19.45
N GLU A 139 21.25 1.65 -18.93
CA GLU A 139 22.51 1.45 -19.65
C GLU A 139 22.31 0.79 -21.03
N SER A 140 21.35 -0.13 -21.11
CA SER A 140 21.05 -0.86 -22.35
C SER A 140 20.22 0.00 -23.31
N ASP A 141 19.29 0.79 -22.80
CA ASP A 141 18.51 1.79 -23.57
C ASP A 141 19.44 2.87 -24.15
N ASP A 142 20.40 3.38 -23.36
CA ASP A 142 21.42 4.34 -23.79
C ASP A 142 22.29 3.78 -24.93
N ALA A 143 22.57 2.46 -24.88
CA ALA A 143 23.26 1.74 -25.93
C ALA A 143 22.38 1.38 -27.15
N ARG A 144 21.13 1.88 -27.20
CA ARG A 144 20.14 1.64 -28.25
C ARG A 144 19.85 0.15 -28.45
N PHE A 145 19.50 -0.53 -27.36
CA PHE A 145 19.08 -1.92 -27.40
C PHE A 145 17.99 -2.15 -28.45
N LYS A 146 18.18 -3.17 -29.29
CA LYS A 146 17.37 -3.37 -30.51
C LYS A 146 16.13 -4.25 -30.31
N PHE A 147 16.05 -4.97 -29.20
CA PHE A 147 15.02 -5.99 -28.98
C PHE A 147 14.07 -5.64 -27.84
N CYS A 148 13.80 -4.35 -27.59
CA CYS A 148 12.94 -3.90 -26.49
C CYS A 148 11.56 -4.56 -26.54
N ARG A 149 10.94 -4.67 -27.72
CA ARG A 149 9.65 -5.36 -27.87
C ARG A 149 9.68 -6.79 -27.36
N LYS A 150 10.67 -7.57 -27.80
CA LYS A 150 10.84 -8.97 -27.38
C LYS A 150 11.13 -9.07 -25.88
N ALA A 151 11.86 -8.12 -25.31
CA ALA A 151 12.11 -8.05 -23.88
C ALA A 151 10.82 -7.77 -23.09
N GLY A 152 10.00 -6.82 -23.55
CA GLY A 152 8.70 -6.53 -22.97
C GLY A 152 7.74 -7.72 -23.03
N ASP A 153 7.70 -8.46 -24.13
CA ASP A 153 6.89 -9.68 -24.24
C ASP A 153 7.36 -10.76 -23.24
N LEU A 154 8.67 -10.93 -23.07
CA LEU A 154 9.24 -11.85 -22.06
C LEU A 154 8.92 -11.42 -20.63
N LEU A 155 9.01 -10.12 -20.32
CA LEU A 155 8.63 -9.57 -19.01
C LEU A 155 7.14 -9.77 -18.74
N LEU A 156 6.28 -9.62 -19.75
CA LEU A 156 4.85 -9.85 -19.60
C LEU A 156 4.58 -11.33 -19.27
N VAL A 157 5.15 -12.26 -20.04
CA VAL A 157 5.04 -13.72 -19.77
C VAL A 157 5.55 -14.07 -18.36
N LEU A 158 6.59 -13.38 -17.88
CA LEU A 158 7.16 -13.57 -16.55
C LEU A 158 6.14 -13.27 -15.45
N VAL A 159 5.43 -12.14 -15.55
CA VAL A 159 4.46 -11.69 -14.53
C VAL A 159 3.04 -12.22 -14.74
N THR A 160 2.76 -12.83 -15.90
CA THR A 160 1.48 -13.51 -16.19
C THR A 160 1.64 -15.02 -16.09
N ASN A 161 1.92 -15.69 -17.21
CA ASN A 161 1.83 -17.14 -17.36
C ASN A 161 2.80 -17.86 -16.42
N TYR A 162 4.03 -17.38 -16.32
CA TYR A 162 5.03 -18.03 -15.47
C TYR A 162 4.73 -17.83 -13.99
N TRP A 163 4.33 -16.62 -13.60
CA TRP A 163 3.87 -16.33 -12.25
C TRP A 163 2.70 -17.23 -11.85
N GLU A 164 1.71 -17.44 -12.71
CA GLU A 164 0.55 -18.29 -12.44
C GLU A 164 0.95 -19.75 -12.18
N VAL A 165 1.91 -20.27 -12.95
CA VAL A 165 2.46 -21.62 -12.72
C VAL A 165 3.10 -21.71 -11.33
N LEU A 166 3.95 -20.76 -10.96
CA LEU A 166 4.63 -20.76 -9.66
C LEU A 166 3.66 -20.56 -8.49
N ALA A 167 2.72 -19.62 -8.62
CA ALA A 167 1.71 -19.33 -7.60
C ALA A 167 0.74 -20.50 -7.40
N GLY A 168 0.49 -21.30 -8.44
CA GLY A 168 -0.25 -22.55 -8.39
C GLY A 168 0.52 -23.74 -7.79
N GLY A 169 1.77 -23.54 -7.37
CA GLY A 169 2.64 -24.61 -6.84
C GLY A 169 3.29 -25.48 -7.91
N GLY A 170 3.26 -25.04 -9.17
CA GLY A 170 3.91 -25.71 -10.29
C GLY A 170 5.44 -25.62 -10.21
N PRO A 171 6.16 -26.56 -10.85
CA PRO A 171 7.62 -26.58 -10.83
C PRO A 171 8.23 -25.57 -11.81
N ASP A 172 9.42 -25.06 -11.47
CA ASP A 172 10.27 -24.21 -12.32
C ASP A 172 10.60 -24.87 -13.68
N GLN A 173 10.53 -26.20 -13.76
CA GLN A 173 10.81 -26.98 -14.96
C GLN A 173 9.91 -26.59 -16.15
N THR A 174 8.72 -26.05 -15.88
CA THR A 174 7.75 -25.56 -16.87
C THR A 174 8.13 -24.19 -17.46
N ALA A 175 9.15 -23.50 -16.93
CA ALA A 175 9.59 -22.20 -17.43
C ALA A 175 9.90 -22.21 -18.94
N LYS A 176 10.51 -23.29 -19.44
CA LYS A 176 10.81 -23.42 -20.88
C LYS A 176 9.55 -23.55 -21.74
N ASP A 177 8.45 -24.03 -21.19
CA ASP A 177 7.16 -24.10 -21.89
C ASP A 177 6.51 -22.71 -21.94
N CYS A 178 6.71 -21.89 -20.91
CA CYS A 178 6.23 -20.50 -20.88
C CYS A 178 7.02 -19.58 -21.82
N PHE A 179 8.36 -19.61 -21.75
CA PHE A 179 9.23 -18.64 -22.45
C PHE A 179 9.80 -19.17 -23.78
N GLY A 180 9.79 -20.49 -23.97
CA GLY A 180 10.56 -21.17 -24.99
C GLY A 180 11.97 -21.57 -24.52
N ALA A 181 12.45 -22.73 -24.99
CA ALA A 181 13.71 -23.34 -24.54
C ALA A 181 14.96 -22.46 -24.71
N GLN A 182 14.95 -21.52 -25.65
CA GLN A 182 16.07 -20.62 -25.93
C GLN A 182 16.00 -19.30 -25.16
N ALA A 183 14.91 -19.00 -24.46
CA ALA A 183 14.72 -17.74 -23.77
C ALA A 183 14.91 -17.84 -22.24
N TYR A 184 14.87 -19.04 -21.66
CA TYR A 184 15.03 -19.26 -20.22
C TYR A 184 16.29 -20.07 -19.88
N SER A 185 16.93 -19.73 -18.76
CA SER A 185 17.95 -20.55 -18.11
C SER A 185 17.72 -20.57 -16.60
N ALA A 186 17.73 -21.76 -15.99
CA ALA A 186 17.56 -21.93 -14.55
C ALA A 186 18.84 -21.63 -13.76
N ASN A 187 20.00 -21.76 -14.40
CA ASN A 187 21.30 -21.50 -13.80
C ASN A 187 22.36 -21.12 -14.84
N GLU A 188 23.48 -20.59 -14.36
CA GLU A 188 24.72 -20.40 -15.12
C GLU A 188 25.82 -21.36 -14.66
N SER A 189 26.33 -22.18 -15.59
CA SER A 189 27.44 -23.09 -15.34
C SER A 189 28.78 -22.34 -15.30
N GLY A 190 29.65 -22.69 -14.34
CA GLY A 190 31.05 -22.24 -14.32
C GLY A 190 31.29 -20.87 -13.69
N LEU A 191 30.37 -20.37 -12.86
CA LEU A 191 30.52 -19.08 -12.18
C LEU A 191 31.69 -19.06 -11.17
N SER A 192 32.52 -18.04 -11.29
CA SER A 192 33.51 -17.68 -10.28
C SER A 192 32.84 -17.07 -9.04
N SER A 193 33.58 -16.93 -7.93
CA SER A 193 33.07 -16.22 -6.74
C SER A 193 32.67 -14.77 -7.05
N ARG A 194 33.40 -14.13 -7.98
CA ARG A 194 33.09 -12.78 -8.45
C ARG A 194 31.83 -12.75 -9.31
N GLY A 195 31.67 -13.71 -10.23
CA GLY A 195 30.46 -13.83 -11.04
C GLY A 195 29.21 -14.11 -10.20
N ARG A 196 29.33 -14.91 -9.13
CA ARG A 196 28.25 -15.08 -8.15
C ARG A 196 27.88 -13.76 -7.48
N ALA A 197 28.86 -12.98 -7.04
CA ALA A 197 28.62 -11.69 -6.40
C ALA A 197 27.91 -10.69 -7.33
N GLU A 198 28.21 -10.68 -8.64
CA GLU A 198 27.50 -9.82 -9.62
C GLU A 198 26.01 -10.21 -9.79
N ARG A 199 25.64 -11.46 -9.47
CA ARG A 199 24.25 -11.97 -9.52
C ARG A 199 23.57 -11.96 -8.15
N THR A 200 24.22 -11.36 -7.15
CA THR A 200 23.66 -11.19 -5.81
C THR A 200 23.16 -9.76 -5.66
N PHE A 201 21.87 -9.61 -5.43
CA PHE A 201 21.22 -8.31 -5.29
C PHE A 201 20.63 -8.16 -3.89
N LEU A 202 20.57 -6.93 -3.37
CA LEU A 202 19.94 -6.67 -2.08
C LEU A 202 18.42 -6.58 -2.26
N TYR A 203 17.69 -7.45 -1.56
CA TYR A 203 16.23 -7.39 -1.47
C TYR A 203 15.83 -7.46 0.00
N ARG A 204 15.07 -6.45 0.46
CA ARG A 204 14.65 -6.31 1.87
C ARG A 204 15.81 -6.39 2.88
N GLY A 205 16.97 -5.86 2.50
CA GLY A 205 18.18 -5.84 3.33
C GLY A 205 19.05 -7.10 3.23
N GLU A 206 18.57 -8.16 2.57
CA GLU A 206 19.26 -9.44 2.47
C GLU A 206 19.89 -9.66 1.08
N PRO A 207 21.08 -10.26 0.98
CA PRO A 207 21.69 -10.62 -0.28
C PRO A 207 21.00 -11.85 -0.90
N VAL A 208 20.43 -11.67 -2.08
CA VAL A 208 19.71 -12.72 -2.83
C VAL A 208 20.47 -13.04 -4.11
N PHE A 209 20.92 -14.29 -4.22
CA PHE A 209 21.54 -14.81 -5.43
C PHE A 209 20.47 -15.17 -6.47
N MET A 210 20.52 -14.52 -7.64
CA MET A 210 19.54 -14.67 -8.73
C MET A 210 20.19 -15.31 -9.96
N ASP A 211 20.22 -16.64 -9.99
CA ASP A 211 20.83 -17.40 -11.10
C ASP A 211 19.88 -17.58 -12.29
N LYS A 212 18.57 -17.63 -12.00
CA LYS A 212 17.53 -17.73 -13.03
C LYS A 212 17.53 -16.48 -13.88
N HIS A 213 17.47 -16.67 -15.19
CA HIS A 213 17.42 -15.53 -16.09
C HIS A 213 16.72 -15.80 -17.41
N LEU A 214 16.13 -14.73 -17.96
CA LEU A 214 15.69 -14.68 -19.34
C LEU A 214 16.82 -14.17 -20.23
N LYS A 215 16.88 -14.64 -21.48
CA LYS A 215 17.96 -14.30 -22.42
C LYS A 215 17.46 -13.89 -23.79
N ILE A 216 18.04 -12.81 -24.31
CA ILE A 216 17.99 -12.42 -25.73
C ILE A 216 19.43 -12.25 -26.23
N GLY A 217 19.70 -12.73 -27.44
CA GLY A 217 20.99 -12.54 -28.10
C GLY A 217 22.15 -13.37 -27.52
N GLY A 218 23.31 -13.19 -28.16
CA GLY A 218 24.57 -13.88 -27.87
C GLY A 218 25.35 -13.25 -26.71
N LYS A 219 26.68 -13.27 -26.78
CA LYS A 219 27.56 -12.63 -25.78
C LYS A 219 28.07 -11.27 -26.28
N ASP A 220 28.41 -10.40 -25.33
CA ASP A 220 29.24 -9.19 -25.46
C ASP A 220 28.71 -7.96 -26.21
N SER A 221 27.43 -7.90 -26.60
CA SER A 221 26.89 -6.69 -27.24
C SER A 221 25.76 -6.06 -26.41
N LEU A 222 26.00 -4.86 -25.88
CA LEU A 222 24.99 -4.04 -25.19
C LEU A 222 23.72 -3.81 -26.04
N ALA A 223 23.87 -3.58 -27.34
CA ALA A 223 22.75 -3.29 -28.23
C ALA A 223 21.91 -4.51 -28.60
N THR A 224 22.40 -5.74 -28.36
CA THR A 224 21.75 -6.97 -28.86
C THR A 224 21.66 -8.11 -27.85
N THR A 225 22.29 -7.97 -26.68
CA THR A 225 22.31 -8.98 -25.61
C THR A 225 21.52 -8.49 -24.42
N LEU A 226 20.59 -9.31 -23.95
CA LEU A 226 19.83 -9.08 -22.73
C LEU A 226 19.88 -10.31 -21.83
N ARG A 227 20.04 -10.05 -20.53
CA ARG A 227 19.83 -10.96 -19.42
C ARG A 227 18.91 -10.28 -18.42
N ILE A 228 17.83 -10.96 -18.05
CA ILE A 228 16.91 -10.51 -17.00
C ILE A 228 17.04 -11.49 -15.84
N HIS A 229 17.79 -11.12 -14.79
CA HIS A 229 17.98 -11.97 -13.62
C HIS A 229 16.87 -11.74 -12.61
N PHE A 230 16.30 -12.84 -12.11
CA PHE A 230 15.18 -12.78 -11.18
C PHE A 230 15.16 -13.97 -10.22
N GLU A 231 14.34 -13.86 -9.17
CA GLU A 231 14.04 -14.96 -8.24
C GLU A 231 12.57 -14.94 -7.80
N TRP A 232 12.05 -16.11 -7.45
CA TRP A 232 10.70 -16.32 -6.93
C TRP A 232 10.70 -16.43 -5.39
N PHE A 233 9.89 -15.59 -4.76
CA PHE A 233 9.65 -15.59 -3.33
C PHE A 233 8.27 -16.18 -3.05
N SER A 234 8.24 -17.49 -2.79
CA SER A 234 7.00 -18.24 -2.55
C SER A 234 6.18 -17.73 -1.37
N GLY A 235 6.84 -17.22 -0.32
CA GLY A 235 6.17 -16.65 0.86
C GLY A 235 5.35 -15.39 0.52
N ASP A 236 5.88 -14.51 -0.32
CA ASP A 236 5.21 -13.29 -0.77
C ASP A 236 4.41 -13.49 -2.07
N ARG A 237 4.58 -14.64 -2.73
CA ARG A 237 4.12 -14.90 -4.10
C ARG A 237 4.58 -13.82 -5.09
N LYS A 238 5.84 -13.40 -4.97
CA LYS A 238 6.42 -12.34 -5.82
C LYS A 238 7.64 -12.81 -6.59
N ILE A 239 7.77 -12.32 -7.82
CA ILE A 239 8.99 -12.37 -8.61
C ILE A 239 9.78 -11.09 -8.32
N VAL A 240 11.06 -11.20 -8.04
CA VAL A 240 11.94 -10.05 -7.84
C VAL A 240 12.95 -10.00 -8.98
N ILE A 241 13.02 -8.87 -9.69
CA ILE A 241 13.96 -8.67 -10.80
C ILE A 241 15.16 -7.84 -10.31
N GLY A 242 16.34 -8.44 -10.32
CA GLY A 242 17.59 -7.81 -9.87
C GLY A 242 18.41 -7.15 -10.97
N HIS A 243 18.29 -7.63 -12.21
CA HIS A 243 19.03 -7.10 -13.37
C HIS A 243 18.21 -7.25 -14.65
N CYS A 244 18.29 -6.29 -15.56
CA CYS A 244 17.62 -6.27 -16.86
C CYS A 244 18.51 -5.53 -17.87
N GLY A 245 19.53 -6.19 -18.40
CA GLY A 245 20.48 -5.52 -19.27
C GLY A 245 21.51 -6.48 -19.87
N ARG A 246 22.71 -5.99 -20.17
CA ARG A 246 23.81 -6.81 -20.70
C ARG A 246 24.10 -8.07 -19.87
N HIS A 247 24.84 -9.00 -20.46
CA HIS A 247 25.40 -10.12 -19.73
C HIS A 247 26.33 -9.65 -18.59
N LEU A 248 26.16 -10.24 -17.40
CA LEU A 248 27.06 -10.05 -16.25
C LEU A 248 28.31 -10.92 -16.38
N ARG A 249 29.42 -10.55 -15.76
CA ARG A 249 30.68 -11.30 -15.91
C ARG A 249 30.60 -12.65 -15.20
N PHE A 250 31.29 -13.67 -15.73
CA PHE A 250 31.37 -15.01 -15.14
C PHE A 250 32.41 -15.09 -14.03
#